data_AF-W4UY69-F1
#
_entry.id   AF-W4UY69-F1
#
_cell.length_a   1.000
_cell.length_b   1.000
_cell.length_c   1.000
_cell.angle_alpha   90.00
_cell.angle_beta   90.00
_cell.angle_gamma   90.00
#
_symmetry.space_group_name_H-M   'P 1'
#
loop_
_entity.id
_entity.type
_entity.pdbx_description
1 polymer ?
#
loop_
_entity_poly.entity_id
_entity_poly.type
_entity_poly.pdbx_seq_one_letter_code
_entity_poly.pdbx_strand_id
1 'polypeptide(L)'
;MIQFKEIDPDCGEKNRLFKLIDKQNSKVIMEDSILSVSGEVRFEDFNNDQVKDILIQNRSSARGNESYNLYLVDTTQNRLTKVKGFELVSQPTFHTKLNIVESYALSGRDWSAFYKIRKDTVIDLGYVIYWNEEDEDGNPRDTYKDYNDVLKQIKKTLKRK
;
A
#
# COMPACT_ATOMS: atom_id res chain seq x y z
N MET A 1 8.88 -19.23 5.87
CA MET A 1 8.79 -19.61 4.44
C MET A 1 7.47 -19.11 3.91
N ILE A 2 7.48 -18.43 2.77
CA ILE A 2 6.26 -18.06 2.08
C ILE A 2 5.96 -19.13 1.04
N GLN A 3 4.72 -19.60 0.98
CA GLN A 3 4.22 -20.51 -0.04
C GLN A 3 2.96 -19.94 -0.68
N PHE A 4 2.80 -20.21 -1.97
CA PHE A 4 1.60 -19.92 -2.72
C PHE A 4 1.07 -21.21 -3.34
N LYS A 5 -0.25 -21.34 -3.34
CA LYS A 5 -0.97 -22.35 -4.12
C LYS A 5 -2.06 -21.66 -4.92
N GLU A 6 -2.12 -21.89 -6.22
CA GLU A 6 -3.27 -21.48 -7.02
C GLU A 6 -4.49 -22.31 -6.60
N ILE A 7 -5.60 -21.63 -6.35
CA ILE A 7 -6.84 -22.28 -5.86
C ILE A 7 -8.01 -22.10 -6.83
N ASP A 8 -8.05 -20.98 -7.55
CA ASP A 8 -9.08 -20.69 -8.54
C ASP A 8 -8.56 -19.63 -9.54
N PRO A 9 -7.90 -20.05 -10.62
CA PRO A 9 -7.27 -19.12 -11.56
C PRO A 9 -8.28 -18.24 -12.32
N ASP A 10 -9.54 -18.68 -12.41
CA ASP A 10 -10.61 -17.98 -13.13
C ASP A 10 -11.43 -17.06 -12.22
N CYS A 11 -11.30 -17.18 -10.89
CA CYS A 11 -11.98 -16.31 -9.94
C CYS A 11 -11.29 -14.94 -9.85
N GLY A 12 -12.00 -13.91 -10.33
CA GLY A 12 -11.56 -12.52 -10.30
C GLY A 12 -11.42 -11.91 -8.89
N GLU A 13 -11.80 -12.60 -7.83
CA GLU A 13 -11.75 -12.05 -6.46
C GLU A 13 -10.64 -12.66 -5.60
N LYS A 14 -10.37 -13.96 -5.72
CA LYS A 14 -9.32 -14.67 -4.97
C LYS A 14 -8.82 -15.88 -5.77
N ASN A 15 -7.57 -15.83 -6.23
CA ASN A 15 -7.00 -16.86 -7.09
C ASN A 15 -5.84 -17.63 -6.45
N ARG A 16 -5.30 -17.16 -5.32
CA ARG A 16 -4.16 -17.78 -4.62
C ARG A 16 -4.41 -17.95 -3.13
N LEU A 17 -3.89 -19.05 -2.58
CA LEU A 17 -3.74 -19.29 -1.15
C LEU A 17 -2.30 -18.95 -0.76
N PHE A 18 -2.14 -17.89 0.02
CA PHE A 18 -0.89 -17.49 0.65
C PHE A 18 -0.74 -18.21 2.00
N LYS A 19 0.44 -18.79 2.26
CA LYS A 19 0.81 -19.30 3.58
C LYS A 19 2.14 -18.74 4.03
N LEU A 20 2.20 -18.28 5.28
CA LEU A 20 3.44 -18.08 6.02
C LEU A 20 3.65 -19.27 6.95
N ILE A 21 4.79 -19.95 6.78
CA ILE A 21 5.12 -21.18 7.50
C ILE A 21 6.42 -21.00 8.27
N ASP A 22 6.44 -21.38 9.54
CA ASP A 22 7.65 -21.53 10.33
C ASP A 22 8.45 -22.73 9.77
N LYS A 23 9.68 -22.45 9.30
CA LYS A 23 10.54 -23.50 8.70
C LYS A 23 11.02 -24.52 9.72
N GLN A 24 11.14 -24.16 10.99
CA GLN A 24 11.79 -25.02 11.99
C GLN A 24 10.87 -26.17 12.41
N ASN A 25 9.57 -25.92 12.53
CA ASN A 25 8.59 -26.89 13.00
C ASN A 25 7.48 -27.19 11.97
N SER A 26 7.59 -26.64 10.75
CA SER A 26 6.60 -26.78 9.67
C SER A 26 5.19 -26.28 10.04
N LYS A 27 5.05 -25.40 11.03
CA LYS A 27 3.76 -24.85 11.47
C LYS A 27 3.31 -23.71 10.56
N VAL A 28 2.04 -23.75 10.12
CA VAL A 28 1.41 -22.61 9.46
C VAL A 28 1.18 -21.50 10.48
N ILE A 29 1.79 -20.33 10.26
CA ILE A 29 1.64 -19.12 11.06
C ILE A 29 0.40 -18.34 10.60
N MET A 30 0.26 -18.19 9.29
CA MET A 30 -0.88 -17.53 8.66
C MET A 30 -1.23 -18.22 7.35
N GLU A 31 -2.51 -18.23 7.05
CA GLU A 31 -3.07 -18.61 5.77
C GLU A 31 -4.09 -17.55 5.36
N ASP A 32 -4.02 -17.08 4.11
CA ASP A 32 -5.01 -16.16 3.55
C ASP A 32 -5.30 -16.48 2.08
N SER A 33 -6.56 -16.35 1.71
CA SER A 33 -7.02 -16.45 0.32
C SER A 33 -7.06 -15.05 -0.27
N ILE A 34 -6.19 -14.81 -1.24
CA ILE A 34 -5.94 -13.50 -1.83
C ILE A 34 -6.08 -13.54 -3.33
N LEU A 35 -6.30 -12.35 -3.89
CA LEU A 35 -5.98 -12.10 -5.27
C LEU A 35 -4.50 -11.75 -5.39
N SER A 36 -3.82 -12.40 -6.33
CA SER A 36 -2.48 -12.07 -6.77
C SER A 36 -2.24 -12.56 -8.20
N VAL A 37 -1.89 -11.65 -9.10
CA VAL A 37 -1.65 -11.98 -10.51
C VAL A 37 -0.27 -12.60 -10.68
N SER A 38 0.79 -11.95 -10.20
CA SER A 38 2.16 -12.42 -10.37
C SER A 38 2.66 -13.30 -9.23
N GLY A 39 2.10 -13.15 -8.02
CA GLY A 39 2.64 -13.77 -6.80
C GLY A 39 3.94 -13.14 -6.32
N GLU A 40 4.33 -11.99 -6.87
CA GLU A 40 5.51 -11.27 -6.44
C GLU A 40 5.40 -10.86 -4.97
N VAL A 41 6.50 -11.00 -4.23
CA VAL A 41 6.60 -10.63 -2.83
C VAL A 41 7.68 -9.57 -2.65
N ARG A 42 7.34 -8.49 -1.93
CA ARG A 42 8.27 -7.44 -1.51
C ARG A 42 8.28 -7.32 0.02
N PHE A 43 9.36 -6.74 0.53
CA PHE A 43 9.57 -6.55 1.95
C PHE A 43 10.00 -5.12 2.25
N GLU A 44 9.10 -4.34 2.85
CA GLU A 44 9.27 -2.91 3.12
C GLU A 44 8.57 -2.55 4.44
N ASP A 45 9.11 -1.60 5.19
CA ASP A 45 8.53 -1.15 6.46
C ASP A 45 7.45 -0.07 6.20
N PHE A 46 6.19 -0.40 6.46
CA PHE A 46 5.02 0.45 6.22
C PHE A 46 4.38 1.00 7.51
N ASN A 47 5.00 0.76 8.68
CA ASN A 47 4.49 1.25 9.97
C ASN A 47 5.56 1.95 10.83
N ASN A 48 6.81 2.01 10.34
CA ASN A 48 7.99 2.59 10.97
C ASN A 48 8.42 1.89 12.29
N ASP A 49 8.23 0.57 12.39
CA ASP A 49 8.68 -0.23 13.53
C ASP A 49 10.08 -0.87 13.32
N GLN A 50 10.72 -0.59 12.18
CA GLN A 50 12.02 -1.14 11.75
C GLN A 50 12.00 -2.63 11.39
N VAL A 51 10.83 -3.26 11.39
CA VAL A 51 10.60 -4.60 10.86
C VAL A 51 10.01 -4.44 9.47
N LYS A 52 10.50 -5.23 8.51
CA LYS A 52 9.93 -5.22 7.16
C LYS A 52 8.59 -5.95 7.17
N ASP A 53 7.57 -5.30 6.61
CA ASP A 53 6.27 -5.88 6.34
C ASP A 53 6.29 -6.69 5.05
N ILE A 54 5.26 -7.50 4.84
CA ILE A 54 5.13 -8.35 3.64
C ILE A 54 4.13 -7.71 2.69
N LEU A 55 4.58 -7.40 1.48
CA LEU A 55 3.72 -7.00 0.37
C LEU A 55 3.62 -8.16 -0.60
N ILE A 56 2.40 -8.52 -0.97
CA ILE A 56 2.14 -9.53 -2.00
C ILE A 56 1.35 -8.86 -3.11
N GLN A 57 1.90 -8.87 -4.33
CA GLN A 57 1.28 -8.22 -5.48
C GLN A 57 -0.18 -8.65 -5.63
N ASN A 58 -1.07 -7.69 -5.82
CA ASN A 58 -2.50 -7.93 -5.97
C ASN A 58 -2.87 -7.85 -7.47
N ARG A 59 -2.85 -6.65 -8.04
CA ARG A 59 -3.10 -6.37 -9.46
C ARG A 59 -2.08 -5.38 -10.00
N SER A 60 -2.05 -5.26 -11.32
CA SER A 60 -1.40 -4.14 -12.01
C SER A 60 -2.38 -3.64 -13.07
N SER A 61 -2.51 -2.32 -13.19
CA SER A 61 -3.30 -1.71 -14.27
C SER A 61 -2.53 -1.73 -15.59
N ALA A 62 -3.22 -1.47 -16.71
CA ALA A 62 -2.58 -1.37 -18.03
C ALA A 62 -1.51 -0.27 -18.11
N ARG A 63 -1.53 0.71 -17.19
CA ARG A 63 -0.54 1.80 -17.08
C ARG A 63 0.57 1.50 -16.08
N GLY A 64 0.65 0.27 -15.55
CA GLY A 64 1.70 -0.14 -14.61
C GLY A 64 1.43 0.24 -13.15
N ASN A 65 0.24 0.74 -12.80
CA ASN A 65 -0.11 0.96 -11.40
C ASN A 65 -0.27 -0.38 -10.67
N GLU A 66 0.76 -0.80 -9.93
CA GLU A 66 0.75 -2.01 -9.11
C GLU A 66 0.06 -1.75 -7.76
N SER A 67 -0.75 -2.70 -7.29
CA SER A 67 -1.30 -2.70 -5.94
C SER A 67 -0.93 -3.98 -5.20
N TYR A 68 -1.05 -3.99 -3.87
CA TYR A 68 -0.55 -5.07 -3.02
C TYR A 68 -1.53 -5.43 -1.91
N ASN A 69 -1.53 -6.69 -1.49
CA ASN A 69 -1.97 -7.06 -0.16
C ASN A 69 -0.81 -6.77 0.82
N LEU A 70 -1.04 -5.96 1.85
CA LEU A 70 -0.04 -5.65 2.88
C LEU A 70 -0.32 -6.45 4.16
N TYR A 71 0.74 -7.00 4.74
CA TYR A 71 0.70 -7.68 6.03
C TYR A 71 1.76 -7.11 6.97
N LEU A 72 1.29 -6.48 8.06
CA LEU A 72 2.18 -5.92 9.08
C LEU A 72 2.78 -7.03 9.95
N VAL A 73 4.11 -7.03 10.07
CA VAL A 73 4.86 -8.06 10.80
C VAL A 73 5.17 -7.58 12.21
N ASP A 74 4.56 -8.21 13.21
CA ASP A 74 4.85 -7.95 14.62
C ASP A 74 5.66 -9.12 15.19
N THR A 75 6.98 -8.94 15.27
CA THR A 75 7.89 -9.96 15.82
C THR A 75 7.79 -10.08 17.33
N THR A 76 7.28 -9.06 18.03
CA THR A 76 7.14 -9.07 19.49
C THR A 76 5.95 -9.91 19.95
N GLN A 77 4.86 -9.86 19.18
CA GLN A 77 3.64 -10.63 19.43
C GLN A 77 3.53 -11.89 18.57
N ASN A 78 4.54 -12.14 17.71
CA ASN A 78 4.54 -13.20 16.71
C ASN A 78 3.24 -13.22 15.89
N ARG A 79 2.83 -12.03 15.41
CA ARG A 79 1.56 -11.82 14.73
C ARG A 79 1.79 -11.21 13.35
N LEU A 80 0.99 -11.66 12.40
CA LEU A 80 0.88 -11.05 11.08
C LEU A 80 -0.52 -10.44 10.93
N THR A 81 -0.62 -9.18 10.51
CA THR A 81 -1.90 -8.46 10.40
C THR A 81 -2.13 -7.96 8.98
N LYS A 82 -3.14 -8.48 8.29
CA LYS A 82 -3.51 -7.95 6.97
C LYS A 82 -4.11 -6.55 7.10
N VAL A 83 -3.65 -5.62 6.27
CA VAL A 83 -4.20 -4.26 6.22
C VAL A 83 -5.29 -4.18 5.15
N LYS A 84 -6.54 -4.03 5.60
CA LYS A 84 -7.72 -3.90 4.76
C LYS A 84 -7.72 -2.59 3.97
N GLY A 85 -8.04 -2.68 2.68
CA GLY A 85 -8.11 -1.55 1.76
C GLY A 85 -6.75 -1.17 1.17
N PHE A 86 -5.65 -1.79 1.59
CA PHE A 86 -4.33 -1.53 1.01
C PHE A 86 -4.23 -2.03 -0.44
N GLU A 87 -5.01 -3.05 -0.78
CA GLU A 87 -5.14 -3.59 -2.14
C GLU A 87 -5.70 -2.58 -3.17
N LEU A 88 -6.31 -1.50 -2.68
CA LEU A 88 -6.85 -0.41 -3.50
C LEU A 88 -5.85 0.74 -3.69
N VAL A 89 -4.74 0.74 -2.95
CA VAL A 89 -3.71 1.79 -3.01
C VAL A 89 -2.77 1.48 -4.17
N SER A 90 -2.70 2.39 -5.15
CA SER A 90 -1.87 2.23 -6.35
C SER A 90 -0.45 2.74 -6.13
N GLN A 91 0.56 1.95 -6.54
CA GLN A 91 1.99 2.23 -6.35
C GLN A 91 2.30 2.84 -4.97
N PRO A 92 2.00 2.11 -3.88
CA PRO A 92 2.17 2.65 -2.54
C PRO A 92 3.66 2.86 -2.22
N THR A 93 3.97 3.99 -1.61
CA THR A 93 5.27 4.30 -1.01
C THR A 93 5.07 4.82 0.41
N PHE A 94 6.01 4.52 1.31
CA PHE A 94 5.88 4.94 2.70
C PHE A 94 6.68 6.20 3.00
N HIS A 95 6.02 7.22 3.54
CA HIS A 95 6.66 8.48 3.92
C HIS A 95 7.02 8.47 5.41
N THR A 96 8.20 7.96 5.74
CA THR A 96 8.70 7.71 7.10
C THR A 96 8.54 8.90 8.05
N LYS A 97 8.86 10.12 7.62
CA LYS A 97 8.81 11.32 8.48
C LYS A 97 7.41 11.71 8.95
N LEU A 98 6.38 11.31 8.22
CA LEU A 98 4.98 11.63 8.54
C LEU A 98 4.19 10.38 8.96
N ASN A 99 4.78 9.19 8.79
CA ASN A 99 4.14 7.90 9.03
C ASN A 99 2.78 7.83 8.31
N ILE A 100 2.85 8.01 6.99
CA ILE A 100 1.72 7.97 6.03
C ILE A 100 2.16 7.18 4.79
N VAL A 101 1.19 6.71 4.04
CA VAL A 101 1.39 6.06 2.74
C VAL A 101 1.02 7.08 1.66
N GLU A 102 1.86 7.22 0.66
CA GLU A 102 1.57 7.94 -0.57
C GLU A 102 1.27 6.93 -1.68
N SER A 103 0.21 7.17 -2.43
CA SER A 103 -0.09 6.49 -3.69
C SER A 103 0.30 7.41 -4.83
N TYR A 104 0.93 6.87 -5.87
CA TYR A 104 1.14 7.57 -7.13
C TYR A 104 0.48 6.77 -8.26
N ALA A 105 -0.48 7.36 -8.97
CA ALA A 105 -1.23 6.66 -10.00
C ALA A 105 -1.05 7.33 -11.36
N LEU A 106 -0.56 6.54 -12.32
CA LEU A 106 -0.48 6.87 -13.73
C LEU A 106 -1.86 6.74 -14.36
N SER A 107 -2.41 7.83 -14.91
CA SER A 107 -3.78 7.82 -15.46
C SER A 107 -3.93 8.75 -16.67
N GLY A 108 -5.15 9.11 -17.07
CA GLY A 108 -5.35 10.22 -18.01
C GLY A 108 -4.89 11.57 -17.43
N ARG A 109 -4.93 11.68 -16.10
CA ARG A 109 -4.34 12.75 -15.31
C ARG A 109 -3.63 12.10 -14.12
N ASP A 110 -2.30 12.11 -14.11
CA ASP A 110 -1.53 11.47 -13.04
C ASP A 110 -1.84 12.13 -11.69
N TRP A 111 -1.90 11.35 -10.62
CA TRP A 111 -2.24 11.88 -9.30
C TRP A 111 -1.49 11.20 -8.16
N SER A 112 -1.27 11.94 -7.08
CA SER A 112 -0.90 11.40 -5.77
C SER A 112 -2.05 11.52 -4.78
N ALA A 113 -2.25 10.50 -3.95
CA ALA A 113 -3.15 10.56 -2.80
C ALA A 113 -2.48 10.02 -1.53
N PHE A 114 -2.98 10.43 -0.36
CA PHE A 114 -2.31 10.18 0.91
C PHE A 114 -3.20 9.42 1.89
N TYR A 115 -2.63 8.40 2.51
CA TYR A 115 -3.34 7.50 3.41
C TYR A 115 -2.59 7.33 4.72
N LYS A 116 -3.29 6.85 5.75
CA LYS A 116 -2.68 6.42 7.00
C LYS A 116 -3.16 5.04 7.38
N ILE A 117 -2.22 4.17 7.72
CA ILE A 117 -2.55 2.86 8.30
C ILE A 117 -2.91 3.08 9.77
N ARG A 118 -4.08 2.61 10.18
CA ARG A 118 -4.52 2.58 11.58
C ARG A 118 -4.92 1.16 11.93
N LYS A 119 -4.13 0.52 12.80
CA LYS A 119 -4.27 -0.91 13.14
C LYS A 119 -4.21 -1.76 11.87
N ASP A 120 -5.34 -2.32 11.44
CA ASP A 120 -5.49 -3.26 10.34
C ASP A 120 -6.19 -2.63 9.12
N THR A 121 -6.28 -1.29 9.05
CA THR A 121 -7.08 -0.62 8.01
C THR A 121 -6.36 0.61 7.44
N VAL A 122 -6.44 0.79 6.12
CA VAL A 122 -6.04 2.03 5.43
C VAL A 122 -7.13 3.08 5.56
N ILE A 123 -6.73 4.29 5.98
CA ILE A 123 -7.62 5.45 6.07
C ILE A 123 -7.17 6.50 5.07
N ASP A 124 -8.04 6.88 4.15
CA ASP A 124 -7.84 8.03 3.25
C ASP A 124 -7.80 9.33 4.06
N LEU A 125 -6.78 10.15 3.81
CA LEU A 125 -6.64 11.46 4.45
C LEU A 125 -7.40 12.58 3.71
N GLY A 126 -7.94 12.30 2.52
CA GLY A 126 -8.75 13.21 1.72
C GLY A 126 -7.95 14.23 0.92
N TYR A 127 -6.63 14.01 0.76
CA TYR A 127 -5.75 14.89 0.00
C TYR A 127 -5.36 14.22 -1.32
N VAL A 128 -5.56 14.95 -2.42
CA VAL A 128 -5.19 14.53 -3.79
C VAL A 128 -4.42 15.66 -4.46
N ILE A 129 -3.38 15.30 -5.19
CA ILE A 129 -2.60 16.20 -6.04
C ILE A 129 -2.66 15.65 -7.45
N TYR A 130 -2.92 16.50 -8.42
CA TYR A 130 -2.83 16.15 -9.83
C TYR A 130 -1.52 16.72 -10.40
N TRP A 131 -0.80 15.87 -11.14
CA TRP A 131 0.49 16.20 -11.73
C TRP A 131 0.32 16.74 -13.15
N ASN A 132 1.22 17.65 -13.52
CA ASN A 132 1.25 18.31 -14.83
C ASN A 132 -0.06 19.06 -15.16
N GLU A 133 -0.62 19.76 -14.16
CA GLU A 133 -1.77 20.64 -14.39
C GLU A 133 -1.33 22.03 -14.85
N GLU A 134 -2.24 22.68 -15.58
CA GLU A 134 -2.18 24.10 -15.91
C GLU A 134 -3.14 24.88 -15.01
N ASP A 135 -2.85 26.15 -14.73
CA ASP A 135 -3.77 27.06 -14.05
C ASP A 135 -4.87 27.58 -14.99
N GLU A 136 -5.77 28.44 -14.48
CA GLU A 136 -6.88 29.00 -15.26
C GLU A 136 -6.42 29.82 -16.47
N ASP A 137 -5.18 30.30 -16.44
CA ASP A 137 -4.55 31.10 -17.50
C ASP A 137 -3.72 30.23 -18.46
N GLY A 138 -3.69 28.90 -18.27
CA GLY A 138 -2.95 27.95 -19.10
C GLY A 138 -1.45 27.87 -18.76
N ASN A 139 -1.01 28.44 -17.64
CA ASN A 139 0.39 28.33 -17.21
C ASN A 139 0.61 27.03 -16.43
N PRO A 140 1.78 26.37 -16.56
CA PRO A 140 2.11 25.20 -15.77
C PRO A 140 2.03 25.50 -14.28
N ARG A 141 1.24 24.72 -13.56
CA ARG A 141 1.11 24.81 -12.11
C ARG A 141 2.37 24.27 -11.44
N ASP A 142 2.82 24.93 -10.37
CA ASP A 142 3.91 24.42 -9.53
C ASP A 142 3.39 23.29 -8.61
N THR A 143 3.22 22.09 -9.18
CA THR A 143 2.74 20.93 -8.43
C THR A 143 3.66 20.54 -7.27
N TYR A 144 4.96 20.86 -7.33
CA TYR A 144 5.88 20.61 -6.22
C TYR A 144 5.57 21.49 -5.01
N LYS A 145 5.17 22.75 -5.25
CA LYS A 145 4.66 23.61 -4.18
C LYS A 145 3.37 23.05 -3.59
N ASP A 146 2.42 22.62 -4.42
CA ASP A 146 1.17 22.00 -3.96
C ASP A 146 1.44 20.76 -3.10
N TYR A 147 2.36 19.90 -3.55
CA TYR A 147 2.79 18.72 -2.81
C TYR A 147 3.32 19.07 -1.42
N ASN A 148 4.26 20.01 -1.35
CA ASN A 148 4.81 20.45 -0.07
C ASN A 148 3.74 21.08 0.84
N ASP A 149 2.80 21.83 0.28
CA ASP A 149 1.72 22.45 1.04
C ASP A 149 0.72 21.41 1.57
N VAL A 150 0.38 20.38 0.78
CA VAL A 150 -0.40 19.22 1.25
C VAL A 150 0.31 18.50 2.38
N LEU A 151 1.62 18.21 2.27
CA LEU A 151 2.37 17.58 3.35
C LEU A 151 2.37 18.41 4.65
N LYS A 152 2.48 19.75 4.54
CA LYS A 152 2.34 20.65 5.70
C LYS A 152 0.94 20.57 6.32
N GLN A 153 -0.11 20.53 5.50
CA GLN A 153 -1.49 20.39 5.96
C GLN A 153 -1.70 19.05 6.67
N ILE A 154 -1.26 17.94 6.08
CA ILE A 154 -1.31 16.61 6.70
C ILE A 154 -0.58 16.64 8.05
N LYS A 155 0.65 17.16 8.11
CA LYS A 155 1.42 17.29 9.35
C LYS A 155 0.67 18.07 10.43
N LYS A 156 -0.02 19.15 10.06
CA LYS A 156 -0.84 19.96 10.98
C LYS A 156 -2.06 19.19 11.47
N THR A 157 -2.74 18.46 10.58
CA THR A 157 -3.92 17.64 10.92
C THR A 157 -3.55 16.47 11.84
N LEU A 158 -2.42 15.81 11.60
CA LEU A 158 -1.94 14.69 12.42
C LEU A 158 -1.53 15.11 13.84
N LYS A 159 -1.07 16.34 14.03
CA LYS A 159 -0.71 16.88 15.36
C LYS A 159 -1.90 17.27 16.23
N ARG A 160 -3.08 17.46 15.63
CA ARG A 160 -4.29 17.95 16.32
C ARG A 160 -5.17 16.81 16.87
N LYS A 161 -4.86 15.56 16.50
CA LYS A 161 -5.56 14.35 16.95
C LYS A 161 -4.69 13.60 17.95
#